data_AF-L7VZB5-F1
#
_entry.id   AF-L7VZB5-F1
#
_cell.length_a   1.000
_cell.length_b   1.000
_cell.length_c   1.000
_cell.angle_alpha   90.00
_cell.angle_beta   90.00
_cell.angle_gamma   90.00
#
_symmetry.space_group_name_H-M   'P 1'
#
loop_
_entity.id
_entity.type
_entity.pdbx_description
1 polymer ?
#
loop_
_entity_poly.entity_id
_entity_poly.type
_entity_poly.pdbx_seq_one_letter_code
_entity_poly.pdbx_strand_id
1 'polypeptide(L)'
;MSSDGEPQKTLAIWWRYGKEHSEDDGFRVNPPAVVEQHLDAKAAHFRATAPATWRWWGEGNLIVERPDPDGYGYGADTRIYYLVDRGLTIVENIHLPAPWTPWSWYIHLADIFYDARRQCWISKDLFCDVILTPDGRRYHVNDLGDVGHALYLGLLSAEQATHILRRTDALLEAIVLGHFPFPEIAEAQALCRRLGW
;
A
#
# COMPACT_ATOMS: atom_id res chain seq x y z
N MET A 1 -1.87 12.50 -22.23
CA MET A 1 -3.31 12.80 -22.31
C MET A 1 -3.72 13.11 -20.88
N SER A 2 -4.02 14.37 -20.52
CA SER A 2 -4.50 14.66 -19.18
C SER A 2 -5.90 14.05 -19.06
N SER A 3 -6.07 13.11 -18.14
CA SER A 3 -7.41 12.75 -17.69
C SER A 3 -7.87 13.86 -16.76
N ASP A 4 -8.44 14.92 -17.35
CA ASP A 4 -9.14 15.98 -16.62
C ASP A 4 -10.47 15.44 -16.05
N GLY A 5 -10.41 14.34 -15.30
CA GLY A 5 -11.53 13.79 -14.56
C GLY A 5 -11.57 14.42 -13.18
N GLU A 6 -12.75 14.87 -12.73
CA GLU A 6 -12.89 15.25 -11.33
C GLU A 6 -12.52 14.06 -10.43
N PRO A 7 -11.73 14.28 -9.37
CA PRO A 7 -11.27 13.19 -8.53
C PRO A 7 -12.46 12.61 -7.77
N GLN A 8 -12.63 11.30 -7.86
CA GLN A 8 -13.81 10.62 -7.35
C GLN A 8 -13.52 9.97 -6.01
N LYS A 9 -14.46 10.11 -5.07
CA LYS A 9 -14.46 9.31 -3.85
C LYS A 9 -14.43 7.84 -4.22
N THR A 10 -13.49 7.12 -3.64
CA THR A 10 -13.33 5.68 -3.88
C THR A 10 -13.13 4.94 -2.56
N LEU A 11 -12.94 3.63 -2.64
CA LEU A 11 -12.57 2.78 -1.53
C LEU A 11 -11.34 1.96 -1.92
N ALA A 12 -10.34 1.95 -1.06
CA ALA A 12 -9.20 1.04 -1.14
C ALA A 12 -9.09 0.22 0.14
N ILE A 13 -8.84 -1.08 0.01
CA ILE A 13 -8.67 -2.01 1.13
C ILE A 13 -7.23 -2.52 1.11
N TRP A 14 -6.56 -2.40 2.25
CA TRP A 14 -5.28 -3.05 2.48
C TRP A 14 -5.51 -4.51 2.87
N TRP A 15 -4.99 -5.42 2.06
CA TRP A 15 -5.08 -6.85 2.27
C TRP A 15 -3.72 -7.43 2.60
N ARG A 16 -3.46 -7.61 3.91
CA ARG A 16 -2.35 -8.40 4.43
C ARG A 16 -2.59 -9.88 4.16
N TYR A 17 -2.03 -10.38 3.06
CA TYR A 17 -2.27 -11.74 2.58
C TYR A 17 -1.73 -12.78 3.57
N GLY A 18 -2.53 -13.78 3.91
CA GLY A 18 -2.22 -14.81 4.90
C GLY A 18 -2.51 -14.45 6.35
N LYS A 19 -3.05 -13.25 6.62
CA LYS A 19 -3.49 -12.78 7.95
C LYS A 19 -5.00 -12.56 8.04
N GLU A 20 -5.79 -13.24 7.20
CA GLU A 20 -7.24 -13.06 7.11
C GLU A 20 -8.00 -13.55 8.35
N HIS A 21 -7.36 -14.34 9.20
CA HIS A 21 -7.94 -14.87 10.43
C HIS A 21 -7.73 -14.02 11.68
N SER A 22 -6.62 -13.30 11.75
CA SER A 22 -6.24 -12.36 12.81
C SER A 22 -4.93 -11.68 12.40
N GLU A 23 -4.75 -10.41 12.75
CA GLU A 23 -3.50 -9.69 12.44
C GLU A 23 -2.31 -10.18 13.29
N ASP A 24 -2.59 -10.75 14.47
CA ASP A 24 -1.61 -11.16 15.47
C ASP A 24 -1.16 -12.63 15.35
N ASP A 25 -1.93 -13.46 14.64
CA ASP A 25 -1.76 -14.93 14.62
C ASP A 25 -0.78 -15.41 13.52
N GLY A 26 0.14 -14.55 13.08
CA GLY A 26 1.12 -14.87 12.03
C GLY A 26 0.50 -15.21 10.67
N PHE A 27 1.34 -15.63 9.71
CA PHE A 27 0.89 -16.02 8.37
C PHE A 27 0.42 -17.48 8.32
N ARG A 28 -0.61 -17.76 7.52
CA ARG A 28 -0.99 -19.12 7.14
C ARG A 28 -1.75 -19.16 5.82
N VAL A 29 -1.84 -20.37 5.24
CA VAL A 29 -2.74 -20.63 4.13
C VAL A 29 -4.18 -20.69 4.65
N ASN A 30 -4.99 -19.70 4.29
CA ASN A 30 -6.40 -19.67 4.64
C ASN A 30 -7.26 -20.27 3.51
N PRO A 31 -8.35 -20.99 3.83
CA PRO A 31 -9.30 -21.44 2.81
C PRO A 31 -9.88 -20.25 2.02
N PRO A 32 -10.20 -20.40 0.71
CA PRO A 32 -10.74 -19.31 -0.09
C PRO A 32 -11.96 -18.63 0.54
N ALA A 33 -12.86 -19.38 1.18
CA ALA A 33 -14.04 -18.83 1.86
C ALA A 33 -13.67 -17.87 3.01
N VAL A 34 -12.58 -18.13 3.75
CA VAL A 34 -12.09 -17.26 4.83
C VAL A 34 -11.55 -15.96 4.23
N VAL A 35 -10.79 -16.06 3.14
CA VAL A 35 -10.28 -14.88 2.42
C VAL A 35 -11.43 -14.03 1.89
N GLU A 36 -12.41 -14.66 1.25
CA GLU A 36 -13.58 -13.96 0.71
C GLU A 36 -14.39 -13.27 1.81
N GLN A 37 -14.64 -13.96 2.93
CA GLN A 37 -15.34 -13.41 4.08
C GLN A 37 -14.59 -12.22 4.70
N HIS A 38 -13.27 -12.31 4.83
CA HIS A 38 -12.43 -11.23 5.35
C HIS A 38 -12.51 -9.98 4.49
N LEU A 39 -12.35 -10.13 3.17
CA LEU A 39 -12.45 -9.01 2.23
C LEU A 39 -13.87 -8.43 2.18
N ASP A 40 -14.91 -9.27 2.25
CA ASP A 40 -16.31 -8.83 2.34
C ASP A 40 -16.58 -8.05 3.63
N ALA A 41 -16.05 -8.52 4.77
CA ALA A 41 -16.17 -7.84 6.05
C ALA A 41 -15.48 -6.48 6.05
N LYS A 42 -14.25 -6.39 5.50
CA LYS A 42 -13.56 -5.09 5.33
C LYS A 42 -14.37 -4.14 4.45
N ALA A 43 -14.83 -4.60 3.29
CA ALA A 43 -15.63 -3.78 2.38
C ALA A 43 -16.95 -3.31 3.03
N ALA A 44 -17.65 -4.21 3.74
CA ALA A 44 -18.89 -3.88 4.44
C ALA A 44 -18.67 -2.88 5.58
N HIS A 45 -17.60 -3.04 6.38
CA HIS A 45 -17.25 -2.11 7.44
C HIS A 45 -17.05 -0.69 6.89
N PHE A 46 -16.30 -0.55 5.80
CA PHE A 46 -16.12 0.76 5.17
C PHE A 46 -17.41 1.34 4.60
N ARG A 47 -18.25 0.52 3.96
CA ARG A 47 -19.55 0.96 3.41
C ARG A 47 -20.56 1.35 4.47
N ALA A 48 -20.40 0.89 5.71
CA ALA A 48 -21.18 1.36 6.84
C ALA A 48 -20.79 2.77 7.30
N THR A 49 -19.64 3.31 6.84
CA THR A 49 -19.22 4.70 7.11
C THR A 49 -19.78 5.66 6.05
N ALA A 50 -20.17 6.87 6.48
CA ALA A 50 -20.72 7.87 5.58
C ALA A 50 -19.69 8.29 4.51
N PRO A 51 -20.08 8.47 3.22
CA PRO A 51 -19.14 8.86 2.17
C PRO A 51 -18.33 10.15 2.45
N ALA A 52 -18.92 11.06 3.22
CA ALA A 52 -18.25 12.29 3.68
C ALA A 52 -16.98 12.01 4.51
N THR A 53 -16.95 10.89 5.25
CA THR A 53 -15.82 10.50 6.10
C THR A 53 -14.81 9.59 5.39
N TRP A 54 -15.08 9.17 4.16
CA TRP A 54 -14.14 8.33 3.41
C TRP A 54 -12.81 9.03 3.21
N ARG A 55 -11.74 8.26 3.23
CA ARG A 55 -10.36 8.77 3.22
C ARG A 55 -9.69 8.66 1.85
N TRP A 56 -10.33 8.04 0.85
CA TRP A 56 -9.76 7.77 -0.47
C TRP A 56 -10.40 8.56 -1.60
N TRP A 57 -9.55 9.02 -2.51
CA TRP A 57 -9.93 9.66 -3.76
C TRP A 57 -9.08 9.10 -4.89
N GLY A 58 -9.72 8.81 -6.03
CA GLY A 58 -9.06 8.26 -7.21
C GLY A 58 -9.17 9.18 -8.42
N GLU A 59 -8.13 9.16 -9.25
CA GLU A 59 -8.07 9.80 -10.57
C GLU A 59 -7.24 8.90 -11.50
N GLY A 60 -7.92 8.21 -12.43
CA GLY A 60 -7.27 7.19 -13.27
C GLY A 60 -6.71 6.02 -12.44
N ASN A 61 -5.42 5.72 -12.64
CA ASN A 61 -4.67 4.64 -11.97
C ASN A 61 -3.92 5.12 -10.71
N LEU A 62 -4.36 6.24 -10.14
CA LEU A 62 -3.80 6.81 -8.93
C LEU A 62 -4.90 6.95 -7.88
N ILE A 63 -4.61 6.50 -6.66
CA ILE A 63 -5.48 6.72 -5.50
C ILE A 63 -4.66 7.41 -4.42
N VAL A 64 -5.26 8.41 -3.77
CA VAL A 64 -4.69 9.08 -2.60
C VAL A 64 -5.56 8.84 -1.39
N GLU A 65 -4.92 8.70 -0.24
CA GLU A 65 -5.56 8.54 1.05
C GLU A 65 -5.01 9.54 2.06
N ARG A 66 -5.93 10.10 2.84
CA ARG A 66 -5.63 10.84 4.07
C ARG A 66 -5.93 9.93 5.26
N PRO A 67 -4.95 9.19 5.80
CA PRO A 67 -5.16 8.20 6.84
C PRO A 67 -5.61 8.84 8.16
N ASP A 68 -5.91 8.00 9.16
CA ASP A 68 -6.08 8.47 10.53
C ASP A 68 -4.77 9.09 11.03
N PRO A 69 -4.71 10.37 11.44
CA PRO A 69 -3.48 10.93 11.99
C PRO A 69 -3.06 10.24 13.30
N ASP A 70 -3.99 9.60 14.02
CA ASP A 70 -3.69 8.88 15.26
C ASP A 70 -3.27 7.41 15.02
N GLY A 71 -3.17 6.98 13.77
CA GLY A 71 -2.67 5.66 13.41
C GLY A 71 -1.19 5.49 13.75
N TYR A 72 -0.74 4.25 13.96
CA TYR A 72 0.67 3.98 14.30
C TYR A 72 1.61 4.49 13.20
N GLY A 73 2.52 5.40 13.59
CA GLY A 73 3.47 6.02 12.67
C GLY A 73 2.85 7.06 11.73
N TYR A 74 1.58 7.43 11.91
CA TYR A 74 0.92 8.46 11.11
C TYR A 74 0.90 9.80 11.86
N GLY A 75 0.66 10.86 11.10
CA GLY A 75 0.52 12.23 11.56
C GLY A 75 -0.39 13.02 10.62
N ALA A 76 -0.67 14.28 10.96
CA ALA A 76 -1.57 15.14 10.17
C ALA A 76 -1.08 15.39 8.73
N ASP A 77 0.23 15.32 8.51
CA ASP A 77 0.93 15.47 7.23
C ASP A 77 1.17 14.14 6.50
N THR A 78 0.79 13.00 7.09
CA THR A 78 0.93 11.69 6.43
C THR A 78 -0.05 11.57 5.29
N ARG A 79 0.43 11.08 4.14
CA ARG A 79 -0.39 10.78 2.96
C ARG A 79 -0.06 9.40 2.45
N ILE A 80 -1.06 8.70 1.94
CA ILE A 80 -0.89 7.38 1.35
C ILE A 80 -1.23 7.45 -0.14
N TYR A 81 -0.35 6.91 -0.99
CA TYR A 81 -0.48 6.91 -2.44
C TYR A 81 -0.48 5.48 -2.97
N TYR A 82 -1.51 5.12 -3.72
CA TYR A 82 -1.57 3.83 -4.41
C TYR A 82 -1.26 4.08 -5.87
N LEU A 83 -0.05 3.71 -6.26
CA LEU A 83 0.44 3.81 -7.64
C LEU A 83 0.08 2.50 -8.33
N VAL A 84 -1.14 2.41 -8.88
CA VAL A 84 -1.72 1.13 -9.36
C VAL A 84 -0.82 0.48 -10.42
N ASP A 85 -0.37 1.24 -11.41
CA ASP A 85 0.46 0.72 -12.51
C ASP A 85 1.86 0.30 -12.07
N ARG A 86 2.36 0.83 -10.94
CA ARG A 86 3.63 0.40 -10.33
C ARG A 86 3.44 -0.75 -9.35
N GLY A 87 2.21 -0.98 -8.92
CA GLY A 87 1.85 -1.85 -7.80
C GLY A 87 2.57 -1.45 -6.51
N LEU A 88 2.57 -0.17 -6.18
CA LEU A 88 3.19 0.33 -4.95
C LEU A 88 2.17 1.09 -4.12
N THR A 89 2.18 0.85 -2.82
CA THR A 89 1.47 1.69 -1.85
C THR A 89 2.51 2.45 -1.04
N ILE A 90 2.54 3.77 -1.21
CA ILE A 90 3.54 4.67 -0.63
C ILE A 90 2.92 5.41 0.55
N VAL A 91 3.54 5.37 1.71
CA VAL A 91 3.26 6.27 2.83
C VAL A 91 4.31 7.37 2.82
N GLU A 92 3.88 8.60 2.55
CA GLU A 92 4.66 9.81 2.69
C GLU A 92 4.51 10.38 4.10
N ASN A 93 5.62 10.83 4.70
CA ASN A 93 5.71 11.36 6.05
C ASN A 93 5.25 10.34 7.11
N ILE A 94 5.87 9.15 7.11
CA ILE A 94 5.76 8.22 8.24
C ILE A 94 6.58 8.75 9.42
N HIS A 95 6.04 8.67 10.63
CA HIS A 95 6.62 9.17 11.88
C HIS A 95 6.98 8.01 12.82
N LEU A 96 8.03 7.26 12.47
CA LEU A 96 8.41 6.08 13.24
C LEU A 96 9.25 6.43 14.48
N PRO A 97 9.08 5.71 15.60
CA PRO A 97 9.92 5.89 16.77
C PRO A 97 11.37 5.43 16.51
N ALA A 98 12.29 5.80 17.40
CA ALA A 98 13.68 5.38 17.31
C ALA A 98 13.80 3.84 17.20
N PRO A 99 14.74 3.31 16.39
CA PRO A 99 15.78 4.03 15.63
C PRO A 99 15.32 4.58 14.27
N TRP A 100 14.05 4.46 13.93
CA TRP A 100 13.50 4.73 12.59
C TRP A 100 12.99 6.17 12.39
N THR A 101 13.26 7.08 13.32
CA THR A 101 12.86 8.49 13.21
C THR A 101 13.38 9.24 11.97
N PRO A 102 14.58 8.96 11.42
CA PRO A 102 15.06 9.64 10.20
C PRO A 102 14.36 9.21 8.90
N TRP A 103 13.43 8.26 8.94
CA TRP A 103 12.83 7.63 7.77
C TRP A 103 11.41 8.19 7.58
N SER A 104 11.10 8.70 6.39
CA SER A 104 9.84 9.40 6.11
C SER A 104 9.04 8.81 4.96
N TRP A 105 9.65 7.95 4.16
CA TRP A 105 8.97 7.20 3.10
C TRP A 105 8.85 5.75 3.52
N TYR A 106 7.65 5.19 3.42
CA TYR A 106 7.39 3.77 3.58
C TYR A 106 6.76 3.23 2.29
N ILE A 107 7.39 2.27 1.64
CA ILE A 107 6.96 1.74 0.35
C ILE A 107 6.58 0.28 0.54
N HIS A 108 5.29 -0.01 0.38
CA HIS A 108 4.79 -1.37 0.30
C HIS A 108 4.81 -1.84 -1.15
N LEU A 109 5.35 -3.03 -1.39
CA LEU A 109 5.08 -3.74 -2.63
C LEU A 109 3.67 -4.33 -2.57
N ALA A 110 2.91 -4.10 -3.63
CA ALA A 110 1.53 -4.56 -3.69
C ALA A 110 1.13 -5.04 -5.09
N ASP A 111 0.15 -5.94 -5.13
CA ASP A 111 -0.70 -6.13 -6.30
C ASP A 111 -1.96 -5.31 -6.08
N ILE A 112 -2.17 -4.28 -6.91
CA ILE A 112 -3.28 -3.34 -6.75
C ILE A 112 -4.25 -3.53 -7.90
N PHE A 113 -5.50 -3.88 -7.59
CA PHE A 113 -6.52 -4.18 -8.60
C PHE A 113 -7.91 -3.77 -8.13
N TYR A 114 -8.80 -3.50 -9.09
CA TYR A 114 -10.20 -3.21 -8.81
C TYR A 114 -11.01 -4.51 -8.71
N ASP A 115 -11.61 -4.75 -7.55
CA ASP A 115 -12.56 -5.83 -7.34
C ASP A 115 -13.97 -5.36 -7.72
N ALA A 116 -14.47 -5.84 -8.85
CA ALA A 116 -15.79 -5.48 -9.36
C ALA A 116 -16.95 -6.02 -8.51
N ARG A 117 -16.77 -7.17 -7.81
CA ARG A 117 -17.78 -7.75 -6.93
C ARG A 117 -18.01 -6.88 -5.72
N ARG A 118 -16.92 -6.37 -5.15
CA ARG A 118 -16.92 -5.51 -3.95
C ARG A 118 -16.93 -4.03 -4.29
N GLN A 119 -16.79 -3.68 -5.57
CA GLN A 119 -16.73 -2.33 -6.10
C GLN A 119 -15.72 -1.45 -5.35
N CYS A 120 -14.50 -1.96 -5.16
CA CYS A 120 -13.41 -1.26 -4.46
C CYS A 120 -12.04 -1.71 -4.98
N TRP A 121 -11.03 -0.89 -4.70
CA TRP A 121 -9.64 -1.26 -4.93
C TRP A 121 -9.13 -2.15 -3.80
N ILE A 122 -8.39 -3.19 -4.17
CA ILE A 122 -7.66 -4.05 -3.25
C ILE A 122 -6.18 -3.80 -3.47
N SER A 123 -5.48 -3.40 -2.40
CA SER A 123 -4.01 -3.38 -2.34
C SER A 123 -3.58 -4.64 -1.59
N LYS A 124 -3.27 -5.68 -2.34
CA LYS A 124 -2.76 -6.94 -1.78
C LYS A 124 -1.28 -6.79 -1.46
N ASP A 125 -0.96 -6.92 -0.19
CA ASP A 125 0.40 -6.88 0.35
C ASP A 125 1.26 -8.01 -0.21
N LEU A 126 2.50 -7.68 -0.61
CA LEU A 126 3.50 -8.62 -1.11
C LEU A 126 4.65 -8.86 -0.12
N PHE A 127 4.38 -8.71 1.18
CA PHE A 127 5.23 -9.00 2.34
C PHE A 127 6.46 -8.10 2.49
N CYS A 128 7.10 -7.70 1.39
CA CYS A 128 8.34 -6.93 1.40
C CYS A 128 8.05 -5.44 1.34
N ASP A 129 8.67 -4.70 2.25
CA ASP A 129 8.54 -3.26 2.35
C ASP A 129 9.91 -2.57 2.27
N VAL A 130 9.95 -1.31 1.84
CA VAL A 130 11.17 -0.50 1.80
C VAL A 130 10.91 0.84 2.49
N ILE A 131 11.70 1.16 3.50
CA ILE A 131 11.69 2.49 4.12
C ILE A 131 12.86 3.32 3.62
N LEU A 132 12.65 4.62 3.43
CA LEU A 132 13.68 5.55 2.98
C LEU A 132 13.76 6.82 3.81
N THR A 133 14.96 7.39 3.88
CA THR A 133 15.17 8.74 4.37
C THR A 133 14.51 9.77 3.45
N PRO A 134 14.19 10.99 3.94
CA PRO A 134 13.52 12.02 3.14
C PRO A 134 14.21 12.36 1.81
N ASP A 135 15.54 12.27 1.78
CA ASP A 135 16.36 12.52 0.58
C ASP A 135 16.38 11.35 -0.41
N GLY A 136 15.74 10.22 -0.09
CA GLY A 136 15.71 9.01 -0.92
C GLY A 136 17.05 8.27 -1.04
N ARG A 137 18.09 8.66 -0.28
CA ARG A 137 19.46 8.14 -0.48
C ARG A 137 19.80 6.92 0.36
N ARG A 138 19.17 6.77 1.52
CA ARG A 138 19.32 5.59 2.38
C ARG A 138 17.99 4.87 2.40
N TYR A 139 18.06 3.57 2.14
CA TYR A 139 16.91 2.67 2.21
C TYR A 139 17.20 1.52 3.18
N HIS A 140 16.15 0.95 3.76
CA HIS A 140 16.19 -0.33 4.47
C HIS A 140 15.04 -1.20 3.98
N VAL A 141 15.33 -2.47 3.73
CA VAL A 141 14.33 -3.46 3.29
C VAL A 141 13.81 -4.18 4.52
N ASN A 142 12.51 -4.07 4.76
CA ASN A 142 11.80 -4.76 5.82
C ASN A 142 11.16 -6.04 5.27
N ASP A 143 10.95 -7.01 6.17
CA ASP A 143 10.06 -8.16 5.99
C ASP A 143 10.36 -9.05 4.76
N LEU A 144 11.57 -8.96 4.20
CA LEU A 144 12.06 -9.90 3.19
C LEU A 144 12.08 -11.36 3.71
N GLY A 145 12.25 -11.53 5.02
CA GLY A 145 12.12 -12.83 5.69
C GLY A 145 10.71 -13.41 5.60
N ASP A 146 9.68 -12.56 5.56
CA ASP A 146 8.29 -12.99 5.48
C ASP A 146 7.95 -13.56 4.10
N VAL A 147 8.60 -13.11 3.03
CA VAL A 147 8.52 -13.76 1.71
C VAL A 147 8.99 -15.22 1.80
N GLY A 148 10.13 -15.45 2.48
CA GLY A 148 10.67 -16.79 2.70
C GLY A 148 9.76 -17.65 3.59
N HIS A 149 9.19 -17.05 4.64
CA HIS A 149 8.26 -17.74 5.53
C HIS A 149 6.95 -18.10 4.83
N ALA A 150 6.37 -17.18 4.07
CA ALA A 150 5.15 -17.41 3.30
C ALA A 150 5.36 -18.49 2.21
N LEU A 151 6.54 -18.53 1.57
CA LEU A 151 6.91 -19.63 0.68
C LEU A 151 7.01 -20.97 1.42
N TYR A 152 7.67 -20.99 2.58
CA TYR A 152 7.79 -22.21 3.40
C TYR A 152 6.42 -22.76 3.83
N LEU A 153 5.47 -21.89 4.17
CA LEU A 153 4.11 -22.27 4.54
C LEU A 153 3.23 -22.70 3.36
N GLY A 154 3.69 -22.54 2.11
CA GLY A 154 2.89 -22.77 0.92
C GLY A 154 1.84 -21.69 0.65
N LEU A 155 1.93 -20.54 1.34
CA LEU A 155 1.09 -19.36 1.07
C LEU A 155 1.48 -18.69 -0.25
N LEU A 156 2.78 -18.75 -0.58
CA LEU A 156 3.32 -18.39 -1.88
C LEU A 156 3.81 -19.63 -2.62
N SER A 157 3.64 -19.62 -3.94
CA SER A 157 4.40 -20.48 -4.85
C SER A 157 5.80 -19.92 -5.10
N ALA A 158 6.71 -20.75 -5.62
CA ALA A 158 8.04 -20.31 -6.04
C ALA A 158 7.99 -19.20 -7.12
N GLU A 159 7.00 -19.25 -8.01
CA GLU A 159 6.79 -18.23 -9.04
C GLU A 159 6.41 -16.88 -8.41
N GLN A 160 5.47 -16.88 -7.46
CA GLN A 160 5.07 -15.66 -6.75
C GLN A 160 6.22 -15.09 -5.92
N ALA A 161 6.97 -15.92 -5.20
CA ALA A 161 8.15 -15.47 -4.46
C ALA A 161 9.20 -14.86 -5.40
N THR A 162 9.47 -15.50 -6.55
CA THR A 162 10.39 -14.96 -7.57
C THR A 162 9.90 -13.62 -8.13
N HIS A 163 8.59 -13.48 -8.36
CA HIS A 163 7.98 -12.25 -8.81
C HIS A 163 8.19 -11.11 -7.80
N ILE A 164 7.95 -11.38 -6.51
CA ILE A 164 8.17 -10.40 -5.43
C ILE A 164 9.63 -9.98 -5.38
N LEU A 165 10.57 -10.93 -5.37
CA LEU A 165 12.01 -10.63 -5.31
C LEU A 165 12.47 -9.76 -6.49
N ARG A 166 11.98 -10.03 -7.71
CA ARG A 166 12.31 -9.20 -8.90
C ARG A 166 11.74 -7.79 -8.79
N ARG A 167 10.53 -7.64 -8.25
CA ARG A 167 9.92 -6.31 -8.04
C ARG A 167 10.64 -5.53 -6.95
N THR A 168 11.08 -6.20 -5.88
CA THR A 168 11.93 -5.59 -4.85
C THR A 168 13.23 -5.11 -5.47
N ASP A 169 13.93 -5.95 -6.22
CA ASP A 169 15.19 -5.60 -6.88
C ASP A 169 15.02 -4.39 -7.83
N ALA A 170 13.99 -4.40 -8.68
CA ALA A 170 13.70 -3.28 -9.58
C ALA A 170 13.40 -1.97 -8.83
N LEU A 171 12.69 -2.03 -7.70
CA LEU A 171 12.46 -0.86 -6.84
C LEU A 171 13.78 -0.33 -6.26
N LEU A 172 14.62 -1.21 -5.73
CA LEU A 172 15.92 -0.84 -5.18
C LEU A 172 16.85 -0.24 -6.23
N GLU A 173 16.89 -0.83 -7.43
CA GLU A 173 17.65 -0.29 -8.56
C GLU A 173 17.17 1.13 -8.91
N ALA A 174 15.85 1.36 -8.98
CA ALA A 174 15.30 2.69 -9.24
C ALA A 174 15.67 3.70 -8.15
N ILE A 175 15.69 3.30 -6.88
CA ILE A 175 16.14 4.14 -5.76
C ILE A 175 17.63 4.48 -5.92
N VAL A 176 18.48 3.48 -6.17
CA VAL A 176 19.93 3.65 -6.34
C VAL A 176 20.27 4.55 -7.53
N LEU A 177 19.51 4.46 -8.62
CA LEU A 177 19.67 5.31 -9.80
C LEU A 177 19.09 6.73 -9.62
N GLY A 178 18.49 7.04 -8.47
CA GLY A 178 17.92 8.35 -8.18
C GLY A 178 16.60 8.64 -8.91
N HIS A 179 15.87 7.59 -9.32
CA HIS A 179 14.55 7.70 -9.95
C HIS A 179 13.39 7.82 -8.95
N PHE A 180 13.68 7.65 -7.65
CA PHE A 180 12.73 7.92 -6.57
C PHE A 180 12.96 9.34 -6.00
N PRO A 181 11.90 10.12 -5.70
CA PRO A 181 10.47 9.80 -5.83
C PRO A 181 10.02 9.70 -7.28
N PHE A 182 9.09 8.77 -7.55
CA PHE A 182 8.54 8.58 -8.89
C PHE A 182 7.65 9.78 -9.33
N PRO A 183 7.53 10.07 -10.63
CA PRO A 183 6.69 11.17 -11.13
C PRO A 183 5.24 11.14 -10.62
N GLU A 184 4.67 9.94 -10.48
CA GLU A 184 3.29 9.73 -10.00
C GLU A 184 3.10 10.19 -8.55
N ILE A 185 4.17 10.30 -7.75
CA ILE A 185 4.11 10.90 -6.40
C ILE A 185 3.83 12.41 -6.52
N ALA A 186 4.45 13.10 -7.48
CA ALA A 186 4.18 14.53 -7.70
C ALA A 186 2.73 14.76 -8.18
N GLU A 187 2.20 13.84 -8.99
CA GLU A 187 0.79 13.83 -9.39
C GLU A 187 -0.13 13.60 -8.18
N ALA A 188 0.21 12.65 -7.30
CA ALA A 188 -0.51 12.38 -6.06
C ALA A 188 -0.54 13.59 -5.12
N GLN A 189 0.60 14.24 -4.93
CA GLN A 189 0.69 15.48 -4.15
C GLN A 189 -0.13 16.61 -4.78
N ALA A 190 -0.17 16.71 -6.12
CA ALA A 190 -1.01 17.69 -6.81
C ALA A 190 -2.50 17.42 -6.61
N LEU A 191 -2.90 16.14 -6.62
CA LEU A 191 -4.26 15.73 -6.28
C LEU A 191 -4.60 16.06 -4.83
N CYS A 192 -3.73 15.76 -3.86
CA CYS A 192 -3.91 16.14 -2.46
C CYS A 192 -4.15 17.66 -2.31
N ARG A 193 -3.35 18.50 -3.00
CA ARG A 193 -3.54 19.97 -2.99
C ARG A 193 -4.90 20.39 -3.57
N ARG A 194 -5.34 19.78 -4.68
CA ARG A 194 -6.68 20.01 -5.27
C ARG A 194 -7.82 19.65 -4.31
N LEU A 195 -7.60 18.64 -3.47
CA LEU A 195 -8.54 18.20 -2.43
C LEU A 195 -8.47 19.06 -1.15
N GLY A 196 -7.58 20.05 -1.10
CA GLY A 196 -7.39 20.95 0.05
C GLY A 196 -6.71 20.29 1.24
N TRP A 197 -5.84 19.31 1.00
CA TRP A 197 -5.05 18.62 2.03
C TRP A 197 -3.66 19.21 2.21
#